data_AF-A0A3D8MAX1-F1
#
_entry.id   AF-A0A3D8MAX1-F1
#
_cell.length_a   1.000
_cell.length_b   1.000
_cell.length_c   1.000
_cell.angle_alpha   90.00
_cell.angle_beta   90.00
_cell.angle_gamma   90.00
#
_symmetry.space_group_name_H-M   'P 1'
#
loop_
_entity.id
_entity.type
_entity.pdbx_description
1 polymer ?
#
loop_
_entity_poly.entity_id
_entity_poly.type
_entity_poly.pdbx_seq_one_letter_code
_entity_poly.pdbx_strand_id
1 'polypeptide(L)'
;MSYYNSAIIRTAAKVSFLHISWLVALIGIPIVFFRDGLGPIEKTLLFSGLLLFFWLVYLFFCIAFHRLSMRNEHNRFGYLAKDDTEKGKEVGTHLEGW
;
A
#
# COMPACT_ATOMS: atom_id res chain seq x y z
N MET A 1 21.67 7.62 9.61
CA MET A 1 20.20 7.61 9.75
C MET A 1 19.63 6.75 8.63
N SER A 2 19.01 5.62 8.94
CA SER A 2 18.29 4.86 7.92
C SER A 2 16.98 5.59 7.63
N TYR A 3 16.77 6.03 6.39
CA TYR A 3 15.52 6.70 5.98
C TYR A 3 14.29 5.81 6.16
N TYR A 4 14.51 4.49 6.21
CA TYR A 4 13.48 3.49 6.41
C TYR A 4 13.94 2.54 7.51
N ASN A 5 13.15 2.42 8.57
CA ASN A 5 13.29 1.41 9.61
C ASN A 5 12.18 0.36 9.43
N SER A 6 12.36 -0.82 10.01
CA SER A 6 11.36 -1.90 9.98
C SER A 6 10.00 -1.44 10.53
N ALA A 7 9.99 -0.54 11.52
CA ALA A 7 8.76 0.07 12.04
C ALA A 7 8.02 0.90 10.98
N ILE A 8 8.74 1.78 10.27
CA ILE A 8 8.21 2.65 9.20
C ILE A 8 7.62 1.79 8.07
N ILE A 9 8.38 0.79 7.60
CA ILE A 9 7.93 -0.10 6.52
C ILE A 9 6.70 -0.92 6.95
N ARG A 10 6.67 -1.41 8.19
CA ARG A 10 5.51 -2.16 8.71
C ARG A 10 4.26 -1.28 8.81
N THR A 11 4.41 -0.03 9.22
CA THR A 11 3.30 0.92 9.28
C THR A 11 2.83 1.28 7.87
N ALA A 12 3.75 1.57 6.94
CA ALA A 12 3.43 1.84 5.54
C ALA A 12 2.68 0.65 4.89
N ALA A 13 3.16 -0.57 5.14
CA ALA A 13 2.54 -1.80 4.66
C ALA A 13 1.10 -1.97 5.17
N LYS A 14 0.84 -1.70 6.46
CA LYS A 14 -0.51 -1.78 7.05
C LYS A 14 -1.45 -0.73 6.47
N VAL A 15 -0.99 0.51 6.36
CA VAL A 15 -1.81 1.63 5.89
C VAL A 15 -2.16 1.45 4.41
N SER A 16 -1.16 1.16 3.57
CA SER A 16 -1.36 0.85 2.15
C SER A 16 -2.26 -0.37 1.93
N PHE A 17 -2.14 -1.40 2.77
CA PHE A 17 -3.00 -2.58 2.69
C PHE A 17 -4.46 -2.22 2.93
N LEU A 18 -4.75 -1.41 3.96
CA LEU A 18 -6.12 -1.01 4.27
C LEU A 18 -6.75 -0.18 3.14
N HIS A 19 -5.96 0.68 2.50
CA HIS A 19 -6.41 1.44 1.34
C HIS A 19 -6.75 0.56 0.14
N ILE A 20 -5.82 -0.30 -0.28
CA ILE A 20 -6.03 -1.18 -1.43
C ILE A 20 -7.09 -2.24 -1.15
N SER A 21 -7.22 -2.71 0.09
CA SER A 21 -8.24 -3.68 0.47
C SER A 21 -9.65 -3.18 0.19
N TRP A 22 -9.93 -1.90 0.40
CA TRP A 22 -11.24 -1.32 0.08
C TRP A 22 -11.51 -1.32 -1.43
N LEU A 23 -10.53 -0.91 -2.24
CA LEU A 23 -10.65 -0.90 -3.71
C LEU A 23 -10.82 -2.33 -4.26
N VAL A 24 -10.02 -3.27 -3.79
CA VAL A 24 -10.08 -4.66 -4.21
C VAL A 24 -11.33 -5.35 -3.69
N ALA A 25 -11.84 -5.01 -2.50
CA ALA A 25 -13.13 -5.50 -2.04
C ALA A 25 -14.27 -5.01 -2.94
N LEU A 26 -14.29 -3.71 -3.27
CA LEU A 26 -15.32 -3.11 -4.13
C LEU A 26 -15.37 -3.75 -5.52
N ILE A 27 -14.23 -4.04 -6.12
CA ILE A 27 -14.13 -4.63 -7.48
C ILE A 27 -14.19 -6.16 -7.44
N GLY A 28 -13.52 -6.77 -6.46
CA GLY A 28 -13.32 -8.21 -6.36
C GLY A 28 -14.54 -8.97 -5.84
N ILE A 29 -15.34 -8.39 -4.95
CA ILE A 29 -16.58 -9.04 -4.46
C ILE A 29 -17.56 -9.30 -5.61
N PRO A 30 -17.87 -8.33 -6.50
CA PRO A 30 -18.68 -8.60 -7.70
C PRO A 30 -18.10 -9.69 -8.59
N ILE A 31 -16.79 -9.69 -8.87
CA ILE A 31 -16.14 -10.69 -9.72
C ILE A 31 -16.29 -12.10 -9.14
N VAL A 32 -16.15 -12.24 -7.82
CA VAL A 32 -16.31 -13.52 -7.12
C VAL A 32 -17.77 -13.97 -7.10
N PHE A 33 -18.70 -13.04 -6.92
CA PHE A 33 -20.13 -13.34 -6.82
C PHE A 33 -20.77 -13.71 -8.17
N PHE A 34 -20.49 -12.93 -9.22
CA PHE A 34 -21.12 -13.10 -10.55
C PHE A 34 -20.43 -14.13 -11.46
N ARG A 35 -19.30 -14.71 -11.05
CA ARG A 35 -18.58 -15.68 -11.87
C ARG A 35 -19.06 -17.11 -11.58
N ASP A 36 -19.97 -17.58 -12.42
CA ASP A 36 -20.46 -18.96 -12.46
C ASP A 36 -19.46 -19.83 -13.23
N GLY A 37 -18.60 -20.56 -12.52
CA GLY A 37 -17.62 -21.46 -13.14
C GLY A 37 -16.39 -21.78 -12.30
N LEU A 38 -16.14 -21.04 -11.22
CA LEU A 38 -15.06 -21.34 -10.26
C LEU A 38 -15.65 -21.89 -8.96
N GLY A 39 -15.00 -22.90 -8.39
CA GLY A 39 -15.32 -23.40 -7.06
C GLY A 39 -15.04 -22.35 -5.97
N PRO A 40 -15.60 -22.51 -4.74
CA PRO A 40 -15.37 -21.57 -3.64
C PRO A 40 -13.88 -21.34 -3.31
N ILE A 41 -13.08 -22.41 -3.36
CA ILE A 41 -11.64 -22.36 -3.09
C ILE A 41 -10.90 -21.53 -4.15
N GLU A 42 -11.20 -21.76 -5.42
CA GLU A 42 -10.56 -21.06 -6.54
C GLU A 42 -10.92 -19.57 -6.54
N LYS A 43 -12.18 -19.26 -6.19
CA LYS A 43 -12.66 -17.88 -5.98
C LYS A 43 -11.87 -17.17 -4.88
N THR A 44 -11.67 -17.81 -3.73
CA THR A 44 -10.87 -17.24 -2.63
C THR A 44 -9.42 -17.05 -3.03
N LEU A 45 -8.79 -18.04 -3.68
CA LEU A 45 -7.41 -17.94 -4.16
C LEU A 45 -7.23 -16.80 -5.16
N LEU A 46 -8.16 -16.64 -6.11
CA LEU A 46 -8.13 -15.56 -7.09
C LEU A 46 -8.29 -14.20 -6.42
N PHE A 47 -9.22 -14.06 -5.47
CA PHE A 47 -9.41 -12.82 -4.71
C PHE A 47 -8.16 -12.45 -3.89
N SER A 48 -7.65 -13.39 -3.09
CA SER A 48 -6.46 -13.18 -2.26
C SER A 48 -5.21 -12.92 -3.12
N GLY A 49 -5.06 -13.60 -4.25
CA GLY A 49 -3.96 -13.39 -5.19
C GLY A 49 -3.98 -11.99 -5.80
N LEU A 50 -5.14 -11.54 -6.28
CA LEU A 50 -5.30 -10.18 -6.81
C LEU A 50 -5.07 -9.13 -5.71
N LEU A 51 -5.61 -9.34 -4.51
CA LEU A 51 -5.41 -8.44 -3.37
C LEU A 51 -3.92 -8.27 -3.05
N LEU A 52 -3.19 -9.38 -2.91
CA LEU A 52 -1.76 -9.35 -2.63
C LEU A 52 -0.98 -8.69 -3.77
N PHE A 53 -1.31 -9.00 -5.02
CA PHE A 53 -0.65 -8.41 -6.18
C PHE A 53 -0.82 -6.90 -6.23
N PHE A 54 -2.06 -6.40 -6.19
CA PHE A 54 -2.33 -4.96 -6.24
C PHE A 54 -1.75 -4.23 -5.02
N TRP A 55 -1.80 -4.85 -3.84
CA TRP A 55 -1.21 -4.28 -2.64
C TRP A 55 0.31 -4.13 -2.76
N LEU A 56 1.02 -5.17 -3.20
CA LEU A 56 2.47 -5.13 -3.37
C LEU A 56 2.89 -4.10 -4.42
N VAL A 57 2.17 -4.03 -5.55
CA VAL A 57 2.41 -3.04 -6.61
C VAL A 57 2.22 -1.62 -6.08
N TYR A 58 1.12 -1.37 -5.37
CA TYR A 58 0.86 -0.05 -4.79
C TYR A 58 1.90 0.35 -3.74
N LEU A 59 2.22 -0.56 -2.80
CA LEU A 59 3.24 -0.31 -1.77
C LEU A 59 4.61 -0.04 -2.41
N PHE A 60 4.97 -0.79 -3.45
CA PHE A 60 6.21 -0.57 -4.20
C PHE A 60 6.26 0.84 -4.81
N PHE A 61 5.19 1.26 -5.50
CA PHE A 61 5.14 2.59 -6.08
C PHE A 61 5.16 3.69 -5.02
N CYS A 62 4.39 3.55 -3.93
CA CYS A 62 4.44 4.46 -2.79
C CYS A 62 5.87 4.67 -2.27
N ILE A 63 6.62 3.59 -2.05
CA ILE A 63 8.02 3.67 -1.62
C ILE A 63 8.92 4.30 -2.71
N ALA A 64 8.75 3.92 -3.97
CA ALA A 64 9.57 4.41 -5.07
C ALA A 64 9.40 5.92 -5.30
N PHE A 65 8.15 6.40 -5.38
CA PHE A 65 7.84 7.82 -5.56
C PHE A 65 8.21 8.64 -4.31
N HIS A 66 8.00 8.10 -3.11
CA HIS A 66 8.48 8.75 -1.89
C HIS A 66 10.00 8.92 -1.90
N ARG A 67 10.73 7.88 -2.34
CA ARG A 67 12.20 7.98 -2.47
C ARG A 67 12.62 9.04 -3.49
N LEU A 68 11.85 9.24 -4.55
CA LEU A 68 12.08 10.31 -5.51
C LEU A 68 11.76 11.69 -4.92
N SER A 69 10.69 11.83 -4.13
CA SER A 69 10.28 13.10 -3.50
C SER A 69 11.31 13.60 -2.47
N MET A 70 11.99 12.67 -1.80
CA MET A 70 13.07 12.92 -0.83
C MET A 70 14.33 13.55 -1.44
N ARG A 71 14.40 13.70 -2.78
CA ARG A 71 15.45 14.46 -3.46
C ARG A 71 15.29 15.97 -3.25
N ASN A 72 14.08 16.44 -2.94
CA ASN A 72 13.83 17.81 -2.55
C ASN A 72 14.18 18.00 -1.06
N GLU A 73 15.03 18.98 -0.77
CA GLU A 73 15.49 19.23 0.61
C GLU A 73 14.34 19.59 1.55
N HIS A 74 13.36 20.37 1.09
CA HIS A 74 12.20 20.76 1.91
C HIS A 74 11.41 19.52 2.37
N ASN A 75 11.10 18.62 1.45
CA ASN A 75 10.39 17.38 1.74
C ASN A 75 11.21 16.47 2.66
N ARG A 76 12.53 16.42 2.44
CA ARG A 76 13.44 15.62 3.27
C ARG A 76 13.47 16.11 4.72
N PHE A 77 13.54 17.43 4.95
CA PHE A 77 13.52 17.99 6.30
C PHE A 77 12.18 17.75 7.00
N GLY A 78 11.07 17.95 6.27
CA GLY A 78 9.72 17.65 6.78
C GLY A 78 9.55 16.18 7.18
N TYR A 79 10.04 15.25 6.35
CA TYR A 79 10.01 13.82 6.65
C TYR A 79 10.88 13.47 7.87
N LEU A 80 12.11 13.98 7.95
CA LEU A 80 13.03 13.64 9.04
C LEU A 80 12.54 14.11 10.42
N ALA A 81 11.76 15.19 10.46
CA ALA A 81 11.18 15.74 11.69
C ALA A 81 10.03 14.89 12.29
N LYS A 82 9.41 14.00 11.49
CA LYS A 82 8.27 13.17 11.90
C LYS A 82 8.68 11.97 12.75
N ASP A 83 7.74 11.42 13.51
CA ASP A 83 7.95 10.14 14.20
C ASP A 83 7.87 8.95 13.22
N ASP A 84 8.34 7.76 13.65
CA ASP A 84 8.37 6.56 12.80
C ASP A 84 6.96 6.12 12.31
N THR A 85 5.91 6.41 13.07
CA THR A 85 4.52 6.12 12.70
C THR A 85 4.02 7.07 11.64
N GLU A 86 4.23 8.38 11.81
CA GLU A 86 3.90 9.40 10.82
C GLU A 86 4.65 9.19 9.51
N LYS A 87 5.97 8.90 9.59
CA LYS A 87 6.78 8.51 8.43
C LYS A 87 6.19 7.31 7.70
N GLY A 88 5.77 6.29 8.46
CA GLY A 88 5.14 5.10 7.89
C GLY A 88 3.81 5.41 7.19
N LYS A 89 2.98 6.27 7.77
CA LYS A 89 1.72 6.70 7.14
C LYS A 89 1.98 7.47 5.85
N GLU A 90 2.85 8.47 5.88
CA GLU A 90 3.23 9.27 4.71
C GLU A 90 3.77 8.41 3.57
N VAL A 91 4.67 7.46 3.87
CA VAL A 91 5.17 6.52 2.87
C VAL A 91 4.03 5.64 2.35
N GLY A 92 3.17 5.13 3.23
CA GLY A 92 2.08 4.21 2.88
C GLY A 92 0.96 4.82 2.03
N THR A 93 0.80 6.15 2.05
CA THR A 93 -0.23 6.89 1.29
C THR A 93 0.38 7.89 0.30
N HIS A 94 1.67 7.77 -0.03
CA HIS A 94 2.40 8.79 -0.79
C HIS A 94 1.75 9.11 -2.16
N LEU A 95 1.17 8.10 -2.81
CA LEU A 95 0.50 8.26 -4.10
C LEU A 95 -0.86 8.97 -4.03
N GLU A 96 -1.43 9.12 -2.84
CA GLU A 96 -2.74 9.76 -2.68
C GLU A 96 -2.66 11.29 -2.70
N GLY A 97 -1.46 11.86 -2.55
CA GLY A 97 -1.25 13.30 -2.59
C GLY A 97 -1.99 14.03 -1.47
N TRP A 98 -1.35 14.13 -0.31
CA TRP A 98 -1.75 15.07 0.74
C TRP A 98 -0.82 16.28 0.72
#